data_AF-A0A3B1EZV0-F1
#
_entry.id   AF-A0A3B1EZV0-F1
#
_cell.length_a   1.000
_cell.length_b   1.000
_cell.length_c   1.000
_cell.angle_alpha   90.00
_cell.angle_beta   90.00
_cell.angle_gamma   90.00
#
_symmetry.space_group_name_H-M   'P 1'
#
loop_
_entity.id
_entity.type
_entity.pdbx_description
1 polymer ?
#
loop_
_entity_poly.entity_id
_entity_poly.type
_entity_poly.pdbx_seq_one_letter_code
_entity_poly.pdbx_strand_id
1 'polypeptide(L)'
;QFHPALSTYVNTLSSSESLTISSKRTLVSPGGVFELGFFRPSGRSRSYLGIWYKKNSWKTYPWVAWVANRDSPLSNSIGTLKISGNNLVLLGQSNNTVWSTNITRGNARSPVIAELLPNGNFVMRYSNNRDPSGFLWQSFDFPTDTLLPDMKLGYDFKTGRHRFLTSWRSYDDPSSGNYTYKLDIRRGLPEFILMNGSYEIQRSGPWNGIEFSGIPEVQGLNYMVYNYTENSEEIAYSFHMTNKSIHSRMLVSDYTLNRFTWIPPSPGWLQFWILPTDVCDSLYLCGSYAYCD
;
A
#
# COMPACT_ATOMS: atom_id res chain seq x y z
N GLN A 1 13.55 -17.20 -33.98
CA GLN A 1 13.59 -15.89 -33.28
C GLN A 1 12.23 -15.70 -32.62
N PHE A 2 12.15 -15.82 -31.29
CA PHE A 2 10.93 -15.46 -30.57
C PHE A 2 10.90 -13.93 -30.43
N HIS A 3 9.99 -13.27 -31.14
CA HIS A 3 9.66 -11.89 -30.85
C HIS A 3 8.89 -11.87 -29.53
N PRO A 4 9.34 -11.13 -28.49
CA PRO A 4 8.51 -10.94 -27.31
C PRO A 4 7.26 -10.18 -27.75
N ALA A 5 6.09 -10.77 -27.50
CA ALA A 5 4.83 -10.06 -27.65
C ALA A 5 4.90 -8.78 -26.83
N LEU A 6 4.79 -7.62 -27.49
CA LEU A 6 4.61 -6.34 -26.84
C LEU A 6 3.40 -6.48 -25.90
N SER A 7 3.64 -6.58 -24.59
CA SER A 7 2.59 -6.54 -23.58
C SER A 7 1.88 -5.20 -23.74
N THR A 8 0.69 -5.22 -24.33
CA THR A 8 -0.20 -4.06 -24.35
C THR A 8 -0.54 -3.74 -22.89
N TYR A 9 -0.02 -2.62 -22.40
CA TYR A 9 -0.37 -2.09 -21.09
C TYR A 9 -1.38 -0.97 -21.32
N VAL A 10 -2.54 -1.10 -20.67
CA VAL A 10 -3.50 -0.01 -20.54
C VAL A 10 -3.39 0.43 -19.10
N ASN A 11 -2.63 1.49 -18.84
CA ASN A 11 -2.37 1.96 -17.49
C ASN A 11 -3.21 3.19 -17.11
N THR A 12 -3.97 3.75 -18.05
CA THR A 12 -4.76 4.96 -17.86
C THR A 12 -6.26 4.71 -17.97
N LEU A 13 -7.03 5.52 -17.25
CA LEU A 13 -8.48 5.64 -17.35
C LEU A 13 -8.84 7.12 -17.57
N SER A 14 -9.40 7.44 -18.73
CA SER A 14 -9.87 8.78 -19.07
C SER A 14 -11.31 9.05 -18.58
N SER A 15 -11.75 10.30 -18.63
CA SER A 15 -13.08 10.71 -18.17
C SER A 15 -14.25 10.11 -18.98
N SER A 16 -14.01 9.69 -20.21
CA SER A 16 -14.98 9.01 -21.06
C SER A 16 -15.04 7.50 -20.83
N GLU A 17 -14.14 6.96 -20.00
CA GLU A 17 -14.02 5.53 -19.76
C GLU A 17 -14.51 5.12 -18.37
N SER A 18 -14.72 3.82 -18.21
CA SER A 18 -15.00 3.23 -16.91
C SER A 18 -14.41 1.82 -16.83
N LEU A 19 -14.13 1.37 -15.61
CA LEU A 19 -13.92 -0.04 -15.30
C LEU A 19 -15.19 -0.56 -14.65
N THR A 20 -15.72 -1.67 -15.16
CA THR A 20 -16.85 -2.35 -14.54
C THR A 20 -16.48 -3.77 -14.15
N ILE A 21 -17.11 -4.29 -13.10
CA ILE A 21 -16.94 -5.69 -12.69
C ILE A 21 -17.25 -6.65 -13.85
N SER A 22 -18.31 -6.39 -14.62
CA SER A 22 -18.77 -7.25 -15.72
C SER A 22 -17.81 -7.26 -16.91
N SER A 23 -17.15 -6.13 -17.20
CA SER A 23 -16.18 -6.04 -18.31
C SER A 23 -14.91 -6.85 -18.09
N LYS A 24 -14.59 -7.18 -16.82
CA LYS A 24 -13.30 -7.76 -16.40
C LYS A 24 -12.07 -6.95 -16.86
N ARG A 25 -12.26 -5.70 -17.30
CA ARG A 25 -11.18 -4.80 -17.70
C ARG A 25 -10.35 -4.42 -16.47
N THR A 26 -9.04 -4.38 -16.64
CA THR A 26 -8.07 -3.98 -15.62
C THR A 26 -7.13 -2.90 -16.16
N LEU A 27 -6.45 -2.19 -15.26
CA LEU A 27 -5.31 -1.35 -15.61
C LEU A 27 -4.02 -2.08 -15.26
N VAL A 28 -3.04 -2.08 -16.15
CA VAL A 28 -1.75 -2.75 -15.95
C VAL A 28 -0.67 -1.70 -15.92
N SER A 29 0.17 -1.68 -14.88
CA SER A 29 1.26 -0.72 -14.76
C SER A 29 2.27 -0.92 -15.91
N PRO A 30 2.96 0.14 -16.37
CA PRO A 30 4.08 -0.04 -17.28
C PRO A 30 5.12 -0.97 -16.64
N GLY A 31 5.66 -1.91 -17.41
CA GLY A 31 6.50 -3.00 -16.91
C GLY A 31 5.74 -4.25 -16.43
N GLY A 32 4.41 -4.18 -16.33
CA GLY A 32 3.57 -5.36 -16.06
C GLY A 32 3.70 -5.95 -14.66
N VAL A 33 4.18 -5.15 -13.69
CA VAL A 33 4.38 -5.58 -12.29
C VAL A 33 3.07 -5.56 -11.52
N PHE A 34 2.30 -4.48 -11.64
CA PHE A 34 1.06 -4.27 -10.91
C PHE A 34 -0.14 -4.27 -11.85
N GLU A 35 -1.28 -4.72 -11.31
CA GLU A 35 -2.56 -4.69 -12.00
C GLU A 35 -3.65 -4.19 -11.04
N LEU A 36 -4.50 -3.30 -11.52
CA LEU A 36 -5.63 -2.71 -10.81
C LEU A 36 -6.93 -3.18 -11.41
N GLY A 37 -7.89 -3.56 -10.56
CA GLY A 37 -9.25 -3.85 -10.99
C GLY A 37 -10.11 -4.43 -9.88
N PHE A 38 -11.23 -5.02 -10.29
CA PHE A 38 -12.16 -5.65 -9.37
C PHE A 38 -11.75 -7.07 -9.01
N PHE A 39 -11.87 -7.40 -7.73
CA PHE A 39 -11.65 -8.75 -7.21
C PHE A 39 -12.67 -9.12 -6.13
N ARG A 40 -12.75 -10.42 -5.85
CA ARG A 40 -13.55 -11.01 -4.78
C ARG A 40 -12.66 -11.96 -3.99
N PRO A 41 -12.37 -11.68 -2.72
CA PRO A 41 -11.78 -12.68 -1.83
C PRO A 41 -12.65 -13.94 -1.78
N SER A 42 -12.01 -15.11 -1.77
CA SER A 42 -12.71 -16.41 -1.76
C SER A 42 -13.67 -16.51 -0.56
N GLY A 43 -14.90 -16.95 -0.80
CA GLY A 43 -15.88 -17.26 0.26
C GLY A 43 -16.88 -16.14 0.61
N ARG A 44 -16.76 -14.93 0.04
CA ARG A 44 -17.69 -13.82 0.35
C ARG A 44 -18.32 -13.20 -0.88
N SER A 45 -19.59 -12.79 -0.77
CA SER A 45 -20.36 -12.07 -1.79
C SER A 45 -20.02 -10.57 -1.86
N ARG A 46 -18.76 -10.19 -1.56
CA ARG A 46 -18.32 -8.79 -1.52
C ARG A 46 -17.26 -8.56 -2.58
N SER A 47 -17.38 -7.45 -3.29
CA SER A 47 -16.45 -7.06 -4.36
C SER A 47 -15.68 -5.81 -3.95
N TYR A 48 -14.41 -5.78 -4.32
CA TYR A 48 -13.48 -4.70 -3.98
C TYR A 48 -12.73 -4.26 -5.23
N LEU A 49 -12.33 -2.98 -5.24
CA LEU A 49 -11.35 -2.44 -6.15
C LEU A 49 -9.98 -2.50 -5.46
N GLY A 50 -8.98 -3.10 -6.11
CA GLY A 50 -7.64 -3.20 -5.53
C GLY A 50 -6.53 -3.29 -6.57
N ILE A 51 -5.31 -3.29 -6.06
CA ILE A 51 -4.06 -3.43 -6.82
C ILE A 51 -3.36 -4.70 -6.33
N TRP A 52 -2.90 -5.55 -7.25
CA TRP A 52 -2.14 -6.76 -6.94
C TRP A 52 -0.92 -6.90 -7.86
N TYR A 53 0.00 -7.78 -7.48
CA TYR A 53 1.12 -8.18 -8.34
C TYR A 53 0.62 -9.07 -9.48
N LYS A 54 0.77 -8.62 -10.74
CA LYS A 54 0.18 -9.26 -11.93
C LYS A 54 0.71 -10.67 -12.21
N LYS A 55 1.98 -10.92 -11.91
CA LYS A 55 2.68 -12.15 -12.30
C LYS A 55 2.06 -13.41 -11.67
N ASN A 56 1.28 -13.27 -10.60
CA ASN A 56 0.43 -14.34 -10.11
C ASN A 56 -1.04 -14.06 -10.48
N SER A 57 -1.67 -14.99 -11.19
CA SER A 57 -3.09 -14.89 -11.58
C SER A 57 -4.04 -14.91 -10.38
N TRP A 58 -3.54 -15.18 -9.17
CA TRP A 58 -4.32 -15.29 -7.95
C TRP A 58 -4.50 -13.91 -7.30
N LYS A 59 -5.73 -13.39 -7.39
CA LYS A 59 -6.18 -12.14 -6.74
C LYS A 59 -6.55 -12.38 -5.28
N THR A 60 -5.71 -13.11 -4.56
CA THR A 60 -5.93 -13.50 -3.16
C THR A 60 -4.86 -12.90 -2.27
N TYR A 61 -5.14 -12.82 -0.98
CA TYR A 61 -4.11 -12.54 0.01
C TYR A 61 -2.96 -13.56 -0.13
N PRO A 62 -1.68 -13.17 0.02
CA PRO A 62 -1.15 -11.83 0.31
C PRO A 62 -0.66 -11.08 -0.96
N TRP A 63 -1.21 -11.35 -2.15
CA TRP A 63 -0.78 -10.75 -3.42
C TRP A 63 -1.40 -9.40 -3.72
N VAL A 64 -2.47 -9.04 -3.00
CA VAL A 64 -3.10 -7.73 -3.04
C VAL A 64 -2.27 -6.75 -2.21
N ALA A 65 -1.86 -5.65 -2.82
CA ALA A 65 -1.02 -4.63 -2.22
C ALA A 65 -1.81 -3.39 -1.77
N TRP A 66 -3.02 -3.18 -2.30
CA TRP A 66 -3.85 -2.03 -1.97
C TRP A 66 -5.33 -2.30 -2.26
N VAL A 67 -6.23 -1.73 -1.46
CA VAL A 67 -7.70 -1.87 -1.60
C VAL A 67 -8.37 -0.52 -1.37
N ALA A 68 -9.13 -0.03 -2.35
CA ALA A 68 -9.77 1.29 -2.28
C ALA A 68 -10.91 1.32 -1.25
N ASN A 69 -11.87 0.40 -1.39
CA ASN A 69 -13.14 0.39 -0.68
C ASN A 69 -13.17 -0.69 0.40
N ARG A 70 -12.07 -0.83 1.15
CA ARG A 70 -11.86 -1.93 2.10
C ARG A 70 -12.94 -2.04 3.19
N ASP A 71 -13.41 -0.90 3.69
CA ASP A 71 -14.47 -0.81 4.71
C ASP A 71 -15.85 -0.46 4.13
N SER A 72 -15.95 -0.36 2.80
CA SER A 72 -17.19 -0.08 2.08
C SER A 72 -17.31 -1.03 0.88
N PRO A 73 -17.49 -2.33 1.13
CA PRO A 73 -17.56 -3.34 0.08
C PRO A 73 -18.76 -3.12 -0.86
N LEU A 74 -18.61 -3.53 -2.12
CA LEU A 74 -19.75 -3.68 -3.02
C LEU A 74 -20.47 -4.98 -2.71
N SER A 75 -21.76 -4.90 -2.36
CA SER A 75 -22.58 -6.05 -1.93
C SER A 75 -22.95 -7.04 -3.04
N ASN A 76 -22.64 -6.72 -4.30
CA ASN A 76 -23.13 -7.43 -5.47
C ASN A 76 -22.07 -7.47 -6.58
N SER A 77 -22.43 -8.06 -7.72
CA SER A 77 -21.58 -8.17 -8.90
C SER A 77 -21.59 -6.95 -9.81
N ILE A 78 -22.10 -5.82 -9.32
CA ILE A 78 -22.23 -4.58 -10.09
C ILE A 78 -21.43 -3.48 -9.38
N GLY A 79 -20.41 -3.01 -10.07
CA GLY A 79 -19.54 -1.95 -9.60
C GLY A 79 -18.92 -1.24 -10.78
N THR A 80 -18.87 0.08 -10.72
CA THR A 80 -18.31 0.92 -11.78
C THR A 80 -17.35 1.94 -11.19
N LEU A 81 -16.08 1.86 -11.59
CA LEU A 81 -15.09 2.91 -11.34
C LEU A 81 -15.06 3.84 -12.54
N LYS A 82 -15.25 5.13 -12.31
CA LYS A 82 -15.13 6.17 -13.35
C LYS A 82 -14.69 7.50 -12.77
N ILE A 83 -14.30 8.42 -13.63
CA ILE A 83 -14.10 9.81 -13.25
C ILE A 83 -15.45 10.53 -13.35
N SER A 84 -15.79 11.31 -12.31
CA SER A 84 -16.98 12.15 -12.26
C SER A 84 -16.57 13.55 -11.78
N GLY A 85 -16.64 14.54 -12.67
CA GLY A 85 -16.01 15.84 -12.45
C GLY A 85 -14.49 15.67 -12.32
N ASN A 86 -13.92 16.18 -11.22
CA ASN A 86 -12.49 16.04 -10.88
C ASN A 86 -12.22 14.94 -9.84
N ASN A 87 -13.15 14.01 -9.66
CA ASN A 87 -13.04 12.94 -8.68
C ASN A 87 -13.08 11.56 -9.33
N LEU A 88 -12.36 10.62 -8.72
CA LEU A 88 -12.54 9.21 -9.02
C LEU A 88 -13.62 8.67 -8.10
N VAL A 89 -14.66 8.07 -8.67
CA VAL A 89 -15.82 7.56 -7.95
C VAL A 89 -16.03 6.08 -8.24
N LEU A 90 -16.30 5.33 -7.17
CA LEU A 90 -16.74 3.96 -7.24
C LEU A 90 -18.23 3.90 -6.95
N LEU A 91 -19.02 3.50 -7.94
CA LEU A 91 -20.46 3.39 -7.86
C LEU A 91 -20.91 1.94 -7.68
N GLY A 92 -21.90 1.72 -6.82
CA GLY A 92 -22.61 0.44 -6.68
C GLY A 92 -23.79 0.30 -7.65
N GLN A 93 -24.57 -0.78 -7.48
CA GLN A 93 -25.72 -1.10 -8.35
C GLN A 93 -26.77 0.01 -8.43
N SER A 94 -27.05 0.72 -7.34
CA SER A 94 -28.06 1.78 -7.30
C SER A 94 -27.49 3.16 -7.70
N ASN A 95 -26.34 3.19 -8.39
CA ASN A 95 -25.57 4.41 -8.68
C ASN A 95 -25.18 5.23 -7.42
N ASN A 96 -25.25 4.62 -6.24
CA ASN A 96 -24.77 5.23 -5.01
C ASN A 96 -23.23 5.22 -5.01
N THR A 97 -22.65 6.32 -4.53
CA THR A 97 -21.19 6.41 -4.36
C THR A 97 -20.79 5.60 -3.13
N VAL A 98 -19.99 4.57 -3.35
CA VAL A 98 -19.48 3.65 -2.31
C VAL A 98 -18.11 4.13 -1.81
N TRP A 99 -17.31 4.71 -2.71
CA TRP A 99 -16.00 5.27 -2.38
C TRP A 99 -15.65 6.39 -3.37
N SER A 100 -14.90 7.39 -2.93
CA SER A 100 -14.35 8.44 -3.80
C SER A 100 -13.08 9.07 -3.25
N THR A 101 -12.31 9.75 -4.11
CA THR A 101 -11.05 10.42 -3.73
C THR A 101 -11.23 11.70 -2.91
N ASN A 102 -12.45 12.26 -2.86
CA ASN A 102 -12.81 13.49 -2.16
C ASN A 102 -11.85 14.69 -2.42
N ILE A 103 -11.47 14.88 -3.68
CA ILE A 103 -10.65 15.99 -4.16
C ILE A 103 -11.52 17.25 -4.15
N THR A 104 -11.12 18.22 -3.33
CA THR A 104 -11.78 19.53 -3.18
C THR A 104 -11.07 20.65 -3.94
N ARG A 105 -9.84 20.40 -4.43
CA ARG A 105 -9.01 21.37 -5.16
C ARG A 105 -8.84 20.94 -6.60
N GLY A 106 -8.98 21.86 -7.54
CA GLY A 106 -8.63 21.63 -8.92
C GLY A 106 -9.36 22.55 -9.90
N ASN A 107 -8.71 22.86 -11.01
CA ASN A 107 -9.32 23.55 -12.13
C ASN A 107 -10.31 22.61 -12.85
N ALA A 108 -11.60 22.92 -12.80
CA ALA A 108 -12.66 22.14 -13.47
C ALA A 108 -12.53 22.10 -15.00
N ARG A 109 -11.71 22.97 -15.60
CA ARG A 109 -11.53 23.06 -17.05
C ARG A 109 -10.40 22.19 -17.60
N SER A 110 -9.54 21.64 -16.74
CA SER A 110 -8.40 20.85 -17.19
C SER A 110 -8.77 19.36 -17.19
N PRO A 111 -8.59 18.64 -18.30
CA PRO A 111 -8.93 17.22 -18.38
C PRO A 111 -8.11 16.41 -17.38
N VAL A 112 -8.80 15.59 -16.58
CA VAL A 112 -8.21 14.71 -15.56
C VAL A 112 -8.18 13.28 -16.08
N ILE A 113 -7.12 12.55 -15.73
CA ILE A 113 -7.01 11.12 -15.96
C ILE A 113 -6.60 10.41 -14.66
N ALA A 114 -6.96 9.15 -14.53
CA ALA A 114 -6.40 8.25 -13.53
C ALA A 114 -5.36 7.35 -14.19
N GLU A 115 -4.24 7.11 -13.51
CA GLU A 115 -3.10 6.36 -14.06
C GLU A 115 -2.48 5.45 -13.00
N LEU A 116 -2.20 4.20 -13.37
CA LEU A 116 -1.41 3.26 -12.57
C LEU A 116 0.07 3.35 -12.98
N LEU A 117 0.91 3.85 -12.08
CA LEU A 117 2.34 4.04 -12.31
C LEU A 117 3.14 2.75 -12.15
N PRO A 118 4.39 2.68 -12.67
CA PRO A 118 5.22 1.47 -12.61
C PRO A 118 5.50 0.94 -11.20
N ASN A 119 5.54 1.83 -10.20
CA ASN A 119 5.75 1.49 -8.80
C ASN A 119 4.46 1.05 -8.07
N GLY A 120 3.33 0.98 -8.78
CA GLY A 120 2.03 0.60 -8.21
C GLY A 120 1.23 1.77 -7.63
N ASN A 121 1.76 3.00 -7.68
CA ASN A 121 1.01 4.18 -7.26
C ASN A 121 -0.11 4.47 -8.27
N PHE A 122 -1.35 4.48 -7.80
CA PHE A 122 -2.50 4.84 -8.60
C PHE A 122 -2.84 6.30 -8.34
N VAL A 123 -2.78 7.12 -9.39
CA VAL A 123 -2.81 8.58 -9.25
C VAL A 123 -3.93 9.19 -10.08
N MET A 124 -4.45 10.33 -9.62
CA MET A 124 -5.27 11.24 -10.40
C MET A 124 -4.45 12.48 -10.72
N ARG A 125 -4.40 12.86 -12.00
CA ARG A 125 -3.61 14.01 -12.46
C ARG A 125 -4.24 14.68 -13.67
N TYR A 126 -3.84 15.92 -13.96
CA TYR A 126 -4.17 16.54 -15.23
C TYR A 126 -3.48 15.82 -16.38
N SER A 127 -4.18 15.64 -17.51
CA SER A 127 -3.65 14.88 -18.64
C SER A 127 -2.36 15.48 -19.21
N ASN A 128 -2.24 16.81 -19.16
CA ASN A 128 -1.09 17.59 -19.61
C ASN A 128 0.03 17.74 -18.56
N ASN A 129 -0.16 17.25 -17.33
CA ASN A 129 0.85 17.30 -16.29
C ASN A 129 1.27 15.89 -15.87
N ARG A 130 2.56 15.59 -15.93
CA ARG A 130 3.16 14.33 -15.48
C ARG A 130 4.04 14.50 -14.24
N ASP A 131 4.22 15.72 -13.77
CA ASP A 131 5.02 16.02 -12.59
C ASP A 131 4.31 15.47 -11.34
N PRO A 132 4.99 14.65 -10.52
CA PRO A 132 4.43 14.13 -9.28
C PRO A 132 3.93 15.19 -8.30
N SER A 133 4.53 16.39 -8.29
CA SER A 133 4.07 17.51 -7.46
C SER A 133 2.69 18.03 -7.85
N GLY A 134 2.25 17.75 -9.09
CA GLY A 134 0.95 18.13 -9.63
C GLY A 134 -0.15 17.08 -9.52
N PHE A 135 0.09 15.98 -8.80
CA PHE A 135 -0.93 14.96 -8.57
C PHE A 135 -2.06 15.50 -7.67
N LEU A 136 -3.30 15.24 -8.08
CA LEU A 136 -4.50 15.65 -7.34
C LEU A 136 -4.82 14.67 -6.20
N TRP A 137 -4.50 13.40 -6.41
CA TRP A 137 -4.67 12.30 -5.45
C TRP A 137 -3.75 11.14 -5.79
N GLN A 138 -3.30 10.37 -4.79
CA GLN A 138 -2.42 9.22 -4.94
C GLN A 138 -2.80 8.10 -3.97
N SER A 139 -2.77 6.85 -4.40
CA SER A 139 -3.02 5.70 -3.52
C SER A 139 -1.94 5.55 -2.45
N PHE A 140 -0.71 5.99 -2.73
CA PHE A 140 0.40 5.97 -1.77
C PHE A 140 0.17 6.83 -0.52
N ASP A 141 -0.74 7.81 -0.59
CA ASP A 141 -1.16 8.57 0.59
C ASP A 141 -2.18 7.82 1.47
N PHE A 142 -2.78 6.76 0.96
CA PHE A 142 -3.82 5.97 1.63
C PHE A 142 -3.44 4.48 1.64
N PRO A 143 -2.34 4.10 2.32
CA PRO A 143 -1.93 2.70 2.44
C PRO A 143 -3.01 1.82 3.07
N THR A 144 -3.00 0.52 2.75
CA THR A 144 -3.79 -0.50 3.45
C THR A 144 -2.94 -1.18 4.51
N ASP A 145 -2.59 -2.44 4.31
CA ASP A 145 -1.74 -3.30 5.13
C ASP A 145 -0.30 -3.36 4.64
N THR A 146 -0.02 -2.85 3.43
CA THR A 146 1.24 -3.02 2.72
C THR A 146 1.99 -1.71 2.50
N LEU A 147 3.31 -1.72 2.71
CA LEU A 147 4.25 -0.70 2.22
C LEU A 147 5.02 -1.24 1.01
N LEU A 148 4.82 -0.61 -0.15
CA LEU A 148 5.54 -0.87 -1.39
C LEU A 148 6.81 0.00 -1.48
N PRO A 149 7.73 -0.31 -2.40
CA PRO A 149 8.84 0.59 -2.71
C PRO A 149 8.33 2.00 -3.06
N ASP A 150 9.09 3.02 -2.68
CA ASP A 150 8.82 4.45 -2.88
C ASP A 150 7.63 5.03 -2.08
N MET A 151 6.87 4.19 -1.37
CA MET A 151 5.88 4.67 -0.42
C MET A 151 6.55 5.28 0.82
N LYS A 152 5.91 6.31 1.37
CA LYS A 152 6.32 6.94 2.63
C LYS A 152 5.44 6.45 3.76
N LEU A 153 6.04 5.90 4.80
CA LEU A 153 5.39 5.50 6.04
C LEU A 153 5.76 6.50 7.14
N GLY A 154 4.78 7.22 7.71
CA GLY A 154 5.04 8.29 8.69
C GLY A 154 4.18 9.53 8.47
N TYR A 155 4.67 10.68 8.90
CA TYR A 155 3.95 11.96 8.86
C TYR A 155 4.36 12.83 7.67
N ASP A 156 3.36 13.46 7.07
CA ASP A 156 3.51 14.59 6.15
C ASP A 156 2.90 15.83 6.82
N PHE A 157 3.75 16.76 7.20
CA PHE A 157 3.33 17.94 7.95
C PHE A 157 2.67 19.00 7.07
N LYS A 158 2.95 19.00 5.76
CA LYS A 158 2.31 19.92 4.81
C LYS A 158 0.81 19.61 4.66
N THR A 159 0.46 18.33 4.64
CA THR A 159 -0.93 17.88 4.48
C THR A 159 -1.59 17.48 5.80
N GLY A 160 -0.82 17.37 6.88
CA GLY A 160 -1.27 16.86 8.18
C GLY A 160 -1.58 15.36 8.19
N ARG A 161 -1.08 14.61 7.20
CA ARG A 161 -1.44 13.21 7.00
C ARG A 161 -0.47 12.28 7.70
N HIS A 162 -1.02 11.30 8.41
CA HIS A 162 -0.28 10.17 8.96
C HIS A 162 -0.52 8.94 8.08
N ARG A 163 0.52 8.51 7.36
CA ARG A 163 0.52 7.30 6.54
C ARG A 163 0.98 6.14 7.42
N PHE A 164 0.08 5.20 7.70
CA PHE A 164 0.34 4.03 8.54
C PHE A 164 -0.34 2.78 7.98
N LEU A 165 0.12 1.60 8.38
CA LEU A 165 -0.44 0.34 7.89
C LEU A 165 -1.50 -0.19 8.84
N THR A 166 -2.56 -0.80 8.30
CA THR A 166 -3.64 -1.46 9.02
C THR A 166 -3.90 -2.82 8.41
N SER A 167 -3.78 -3.89 9.19
CA SER A 167 -3.94 -5.27 8.75
C SER A 167 -5.30 -5.51 8.10
N TRP A 168 -5.40 -6.54 7.28
CA TRP A 168 -6.70 -7.13 6.95
C TRP A 168 -7.35 -7.72 8.20
N ARG A 169 -8.67 -7.82 8.20
CA ARG A 169 -9.42 -8.41 9.30
C ARG A 169 -9.26 -9.93 9.36
N SER A 170 -9.13 -10.56 8.20
CA SER A 170 -8.81 -11.98 8.04
C SER A 170 -8.26 -12.23 6.64
N TYR A 171 -7.77 -13.45 6.38
CA TYR A 171 -7.24 -13.87 5.06
C TYR A 171 -8.21 -13.60 3.88
N ASP A 172 -9.51 -13.70 4.13
CA ASP A 172 -10.61 -13.51 3.17
C ASP A 172 -11.38 -12.18 3.35
N ASP A 173 -10.96 -11.31 4.27
CA ASP A 173 -11.63 -10.05 4.59
C ASP A 173 -10.67 -8.86 4.59
N PRO A 174 -10.65 -8.06 3.51
CA PRO A 174 -9.76 -6.90 3.42
C PRO A 174 -10.19 -5.70 4.28
N SER A 175 -11.35 -5.76 4.95
CA SER A 175 -11.74 -4.71 5.89
C SER A 175 -10.67 -4.49 6.95
N SER A 176 -10.69 -3.31 7.57
CA SER A 176 -9.73 -2.90 8.57
C SER A 176 -9.75 -3.88 9.75
N GLY A 177 -8.61 -4.54 9.97
CA GLY A 177 -8.35 -5.40 11.11
C GLY A 177 -7.93 -4.59 12.35
N ASN A 178 -7.54 -5.31 13.40
CA ASN A 178 -7.18 -4.69 14.67
C ASN A 178 -5.73 -4.22 14.75
N TYR A 179 -4.86 -4.71 13.86
CA TYR A 179 -3.42 -4.46 13.96
C TYR A 179 -3.02 -3.26 13.10
N THR A 180 -2.31 -2.32 13.71
CA THR A 180 -1.77 -1.15 13.01
C THR A 180 -0.30 -0.98 13.28
N TYR A 181 0.45 -0.55 12.28
CA TYR A 181 1.86 -0.19 12.42
C TYR A 181 2.06 1.26 12.02
N LYS A 182 2.40 2.10 13.00
CA LYS A 182 2.38 3.56 12.85
C LYS A 182 3.53 4.24 13.59
N LEU A 183 3.96 5.37 13.06
CA LEU A 183 4.96 6.22 13.70
C LEU A 183 4.33 7.00 14.85
N ASP A 184 4.91 6.92 16.04
CA ASP A 184 4.64 7.83 17.16
C ASP A 184 5.78 8.86 17.27
N ILE A 185 5.41 10.13 17.35
CA ILE A 185 6.35 11.26 17.47
C ILE A 185 6.20 12.00 18.82
N ARG A 186 5.42 11.46 19.75
CA ARG A 186 5.08 12.13 21.01
C ARG A 186 6.04 11.83 22.17
N ARG A 187 6.98 10.88 22.00
CA ARG A 187 7.75 10.26 23.08
C ARG A 187 9.26 10.53 23.03
N GLY A 188 9.64 11.78 22.80
CA GLY A 188 11.05 12.15 22.62
C GLY A 188 11.48 11.91 21.17
N LEU A 189 12.12 10.78 20.88
CA LEU A 189 12.47 10.42 19.50
C LEU A 189 11.29 9.72 18.80
N PRO A 190 11.12 9.89 17.48
CA PRO A 190 10.12 9.15 16.73
C PRO A 190 10.38 7.64 16.70
N GLU A 191 9.34 6.84 16.88
CA GLU A 191 9.44 5.38 16.89
C GLU A 191 8.22 4.74 16.23
N PHE A 192 8.42 3.64 15.52
CA PHE A 192 7.29 2.86 15.02
C PHE A 192 6.78 1.88 16.07
N ILE A 193 5.45 1.77 16.15
CA ILE A 193 4.77 0.91 17.12
C ILE A 193 3.79 0.00 16.36
N LEU A 194 3.90 -1.30 16.62
CA LEU A 194 2.87 -2.26 16.27
C LEU A 194 1.85 -2.31 17.40
N MET A 195 0.57 -2.11 17.07
CA MET A 195 -0.51 -2.06 18.04
C MET A 195 -1.63 -3.04 17.69
N ASN A 196 -2.34 -3.51 18.72
CA ASN A 196 -3.63 -4.18 18.63
C ASN A 196 -4.70 -3.27 19.25
N GLY A 197 -5.46 -2.56 18.41
CA GLY A 197 -6.37 -1.52 18.87
C GLY A 197 -5.63 -0.40 19.61
N SER A 198 -5.77 -0.36 20.94
CA SER A 198 -5.08 0.62 21.81
C SER A 198 -3.88 0.03 22.56
N TYR A 199 -3.62 -1.26 22.42
CA TYR A 199 -2.53 -1.95 23.11
C TYR A 199 -1.27 -1.96 22.24
N GLU A 200 -0.15 -1.51 22.78
CA GLU A 200 1.15 -1.62 22.12
C GLU A 200 1.64 -3.06 22.25
N ILE A 201 2.05 -3.67 21.13
CA ILE A 201 2.57 -5.04 21.08
C ILE A 201 4.10 -5.01 21.08
N GLN A 202 4.66 -4.19 20.19
CA GLN A 202 6.09 -4.12 19.92
C GLN A 202 6.47 -2.71 19.49
N ARG A 203 7.69 -2.30 19.84
CA ARG A 203 8.30 -1.03 19.42
C ARG A 203 9.50 -1.33 18.56
N SER A 204 9.53 -0.80 17.35
CA SER A 204 10.71 -0.84 16.50
C SER A 204 11.84 0.04 17.03
N GLY A 205 11.55 0.92 18.00
CA GLY A 205 12.52 1.83 18.59
C GLY A 205 12.85 3.01 17.67
N PRO A 206 13.74 3.90 18.12
CA PRO A 206 14.14 5.07 17.36
C PRO A 206 15.09 4.70 16.21
N TRP A 207 15.16 5.60 15.22
CA TRP A 207 16.15 5.53 14.17
C TRP A 207 17.54 5.93 14.72
N ASN A 208 18.54 5.07 14.54
CA ASN A 208 19.90 5.30 15.06
C ASN A 208 20.86 5.93 14.03
N GLY A 209 20.35 6.34 12.86
CA GLY A 209 21.15 6.83 11.73
C GLY A 209 21.36 5.78 10.63
N ILE A 210 21.21 4.49 10.96
CA ILE A 210 21.43 3.35 10.06
C ILE A 210 20.18 2.47 9.96
N GLU A 211 19.50 2.23 11.08
CA GLU A 211 18.34 1.36 11.19
C GLU A 211 17.45 1.72 12.40
N PHE A 212 16.33 1.03 12.54
CA PHE A 212 15.51 1.09 13.75
C PHE A 212 16.05 0.07 14.77
N SER A 213 16.22 0.48 16.02
CA SER A 213 16.93 -0.34 17.02
C SER A 213 16.32 -1.72 17.30
N GLY A 214 15.00 -1.87 17.11
CA GLY A 214 14.26 -3.13 17.24
C GLY A 214 14.03 -3.85 15.90
N ILE A 215 14.79 -3.51 14.85
CA ILE A 215 14.78 -4.20 13.55
C ILE A 215 16.23 -4.29 12.99
N PRO A 216 17.12 -5.10 13.60
CA PRO A 216 18.53 -5.17 13.19
C PRO A 216 18.75 -5.89 11.83
N GLU A 217 17.77 -6.62 11.29
CA GLU A 217 17.94 -7.49 10.11
C GLU A 217 17.97 -6.73 8.76
N VAL A 218 17.99 -5.40 8.75
CA VAL A 218 17.85 -4.62 7.49
C VAL A 218 19.19 -4.32 6.80
N GLN A 219 20.34 -4.63 7.42
CA GLN A 219 21.65 -4.28 6.86
C GLN A 219 22.10 -5.15 5.67
N GLY A 220 22.83 -4.55 4.73
CA GLY A 220 23.63 -5.26 3.73
C GLY A 220 22.87 -5.82 2.51
N LEU A 221 21.63 -5.40 2.27
CA LEU A 221 20.85 -5.84 1.11
C LEU A 221 21.32 -5.16 -0.19
N ASN A 222 21.93 -5.92 -1.10
CA ASN A 222 22.41 -5.38 -2.38
C ASN A 222 21.30 -5.01 -3.39
N TYR A 223 20.06 -5.39 -3.11
CA TYR A 223 18.90 -5.20 -4.00
C TYR A 223 17.93 -4.09 -3.55
N MET A 224 18.17 -3.49 -2.38
CA MET A 224 17.28 -2.49 -1.78
C MET A 224 18.09 -1.48 -0.97
N VAL A 225 17.67 -0.21 -1.04
CA VAL A 225 18.11 0.84 -0.12
C VAL A 225 16.90 1.35 0.65
N TYR A 226 17.11 1.79 1.88
CA TYR A 226 16.06 2.35 2.71
C TYR A 226 16.56 3.66 3.33
N ASN A 227 15.62 4.56 3.60
CA ASN A 227 15.92 5.87 4.10
C ASN A 227 14.88 6.29 5.14
N TYR A 228 15.37 7.00 6.15
CA TYR A 228 14.56 7.68 7.14
C TYR A 228 14.79 9.19 6.98
N THR A 229 13.71 9.89 6.66
CA THR A 229 13.74 11.35 6.47
C THR A 229 13.06 12.00 7.65
N GLU A 230 13.76 12.89 8.34
CA GLU A 230 13.24 13.73 9.42
C GLU A 230 13.63 15.19 9.15
N ASN A 231 12.66 16.01 8.75
CA ASN A 231 12.86 17.42 8.47
C ASN A 231 11.55 18.22 8.73
N SER A 232 11.53 19.50 8.38
CA SER A 232 10.37 20.38 8.60
C SER A 232 9.13 20.01 7.78
N GLU A 233 9.27 19.19 6.74
CA GLU A 233 8.18 18.81 5.84
C GLU A 233 7.57 17.44 6.18
N GLU A 234 8.40 16.50 6.64
CA GLU A 234 7.98 15.13 6.91
C GLU A 234 8.89 14.39 7.90
N ILE A 235 8.30 13.38 8.54
CA ILE A 235 9.03 12.31 9.24
C ILE A 235 8.56 10.99 8.68
N ALA A 236 9.37 10.35 7.85
CA ALA A 236 8.95 9.15 7.14
C ALA A 236 10.07 8.15 6.87
N TYR A 237 9.73 6.87 6.95
CA TYR A 237 10.50 5.78 6.40
C TYR A 237 10.07 5.49 4.96
N SER A 238 11.05 5.18 4.11
CA SER A 238 10.82 4.71 2.74
C SER A 238 11.90 3.73 2.34
N PHE A 239 11.63 2.91 1.32
CA PHE A 239 12.65 2.05 0.72
C PHE A 239 12.47 2.00 -0.80
N HIS A 240 13.57 1.80 -1.51
CA HIS A 240 13.63 1.75 -2.97
C HIS A 240 14.40 0.49 -3.40
N MET A 241 13.95 -0.15 -4.48
CA MET A 241 14.60 -1.34 -5.04
C MET A 241 15.69 -0.95 -6.02
N THR A 242 16.96 -1.28 -5.74
CA THR A 242 18.06 -1.06 -6.68
C THR A 242 18.08 -2.10 -7.80
N ASN A 243 17.57 -3.30 -7.54
CA ASN A 243 17.38 -4.35 -8.54
C ASN A 243 15.91 -4.50 -8.92
N LYS A 244 15.55 -4.09 -10.13
CA LYS A 244 14.17 -4.10 -10.65
C LYS A 244 13.58 -5.50 -10.88
N SER A 245 14.42 -6.55 -10.89
CA SER A 245 13.99 -7.94 -11.04
C SER A 245 13.53 -8.56 -9.71
N ILE A 246 13.85 -7.92 -8.58
CA ILE A 246 13.48 -8.37 -7.23
C ILE A 246 12.32 -7.49 -6.75
N HIS A 247 11.37 -8.11 -6.07
CA HIS A 247 10.25 -7.39 -5.44
C HIS A 247 10.34 -7.56 -3.93
N SER A 248 10.14 -6.48 -3.18
CA SER A 248 10.05 -6.53 -1.71
C SER A 248 8.92 -5.63 -1.24
N ARG A 249 8.32 -5.97 -0.10
CA ARG A 249 7.26 -5.20 0.56
C ARG A 249 7.26 -5.46 2.06
N MET A 250 6.74 -4.50 2.82
CA MET A 250 6.37 -4.73 4.21
C MET A 250 4.86 -4.95 4.31
N LEU A 251 4.43 -5.84 5.19
CA LEU A 251 3.02 -6.21 5.37
C LEU A 251 2.71 -6.34 6.86
N VAL A 252 1.67 -5.64 7.32
CA VAL A 252 1.09 -5.87 8.65
C VAL A 252 0.00 -6.93 8.54
N SER A 253 0.15 -7.98 9.31
CA SER A 253 -0.82 -9.06 9.49
C SER A 253 -1.17 -9.22 10.96
N ASP A 254 -1.92 -10.27 11.29
CA ASP A 254 -2.28 -10.55 12.68
C ASP A 254 -1.01 -10.67 13.54
N TYR A 255 -0.93 -9.79 14.55
CA TYR A 255 0.17 -9.68 15.51
C TYR A 255 1.55 -9.35 14.94
N THR A 256 1.72 -9.18 13.63
CA THR A 256 3.04 -9.24 13.00
C THR A 256 3.26 -8.18 11.93
N LEU A 257 4.48 -7.67 11.85
CA LEU A 257 5.01 -6.93 10.70
C LEU A 257 6.01 -7.82 9.98
N ASN A 258 5.80 -8.03 8.69
CA ASN A 258 6.63 -8.93 7.88
C ASN A 258 7.29 -8.14 6.76
N ARG A 259 8.55 -8.45 6.46
CA ARG A 259 9.12 -8.12 5.14
C ARG A 259 9.10 -9.36 4.26
N PHE A 260 8.40 -9.27 3.15
CA PHE A 260 8.41 -10.30 2.12
C PHE A 260 9.29 -9.87 0.97
N THR A 261 10.13 -10.78 0.47
CA THR A 261 10.96 -10.57 -0.72
C THR A 261 10.75 -11.72 -1.69
N TRP A 262 10.56 -11.38 -2.95
CA TRP A 262 10.44 -12.32 -4.06
C TRP A 262 11.66 -12.18 -4.98
N ILE A 263 12.53 -13.18 -4.93
CA ILE A 263 13.75 -13.27 -5.73
C ILE A 263 13.57 -14.37 -6.78
N PRO A 264 13.47 -14.05 -8.08
CA PRO A 264 13.48 -15.06 -9.13
C PRO A 264 14.72 -15.98 -9.01
N PRO A 265 14.59 -17.29 -9.25
CA PRO A 265 13.45 -18.00 -9.82
C PRO A 265 12.40 -18.49 -8.80
N SER A 266 12.42 -18.04 -7.54
CA SER A 266 11.44 -18.46 -6.53
C SER A 266 10.00 -18.36 -7.04
N PRO A 267 9.12 -19.32 -6.73
CA PRO A 267 7.72 -19.28 -7.16
C PRO A 267 6.90 -18.19 -6.49
N GLY A 268 7.39 -17.57 -5.40
CA GLY A 268 6.66 -16.48 -4.74
C GLY A 268 7.40 -15.81 -3.58
N TRP A 269 6.61 -15.20 -2.70
CA TRP A 269 7.10 -14.44 -1.55
C TRP A 269 7.80 -15.34 -0.54
N LEU A 270 9.01 -14.93 -0.15
CA LEU A 270 9.73 -15.47 1.00
C LEU A 270 9.68 -14.45 2.13
N GLN A 271 9.40 -14.89 3.35
CA GLN A 271 9.51 -14.05 4.54
C GLN A 271 10.99 -13.82 4.82
N PHE A 272 11.44 -12.58 4.69
CA PHE A 272 12.82 -12.19 4.92
C PHE A 272 13.07 -11.91 6.40
N TRP A 273 12.16 -11.19 7.05
CA TRP A 273 12.11 -11.04 8.50
C TRP A 273 10.66 -10.83 8.95
N ILE A 274 10.42 -11.02 10.23
CA ILE A 274 9.15 -10.83 10.92
C ILE A 274 9.39 -10.12 12.25
N LEU A 275 8.44 -9.30 12.69
CA LEU A 275 8.42 -8.71 14.02
C LEU A 275 7.04 -8.94 14.64
N PRO A 276 6.96 -9.26 15.95
CA PRO A 276 8.05 -9.63 16.85
C PRO A 276 8.83 -10.87 16.38
N THR A 277 10.15 -10.92 16.59
CA THR A 277 11.03 -12.04 16.22
C THR A 277 11.07 -13.10 17.33
N ASP A 278 11.13 -12.66 18.59
CA ASP A 278 11.19 -13.53 19.76
C ASP A 278 10.38 -12.98 20.95
N VAL A 279 10.57 -13.59 22.13
CA VAL A 279 9.87 -13.21 23.36
C VAL A 279 10.30 -11.84 23.89
N CYS A 280 11.55 -11.43 23.63
CA CYS A 280 12.12 -10.18 24.13
C CYS A 280 11.59 -8.94 23.40
N ASP A 281 11.10 -9.11 22.17
CA ASP A 281 10.45 -8.04 21.41
C ASP A 281 9.07 -7.64 21.95
N SER A 282 8.45 -8.51 22.74
CA SER A 282 7.15 -8.23 23.35
C SER A 282 7.28 -7.18 24.45
N LEU A 283 6.42 -6.17 24.42
CA LEU A 283 6.44 -5.12 25.44
C LEU A 283 6.08 -5.65 26.82
N TYR A 284 6.69 -5.04 27.84
CA TYR A 284 6.42 -5.27 29.27
C TYR A 284 6.76 -6.69 29.78
N LEU A 285 7.59 -7.45 29.06
CA LEU A 285 8.10 -8.73 29.57
C LEU A 285 9.00 -8.55 30.79
N CYS A 286 9.89 -7.56 30.75
CA CYS A 286 10.79 -7.21 31.85
C CYS A 286 10.29 -5.98 32.60
N GLY A 287 10.55 -5.95 33.92
CA GLY A 287 10.27 -4.78 34.77
C GLY A 287 11.25 -3.63 34.53
N SER A 288 10.99 -2.49 35.18
CA SER A 288 11.90 -1.33 35.12
C SER A 288 13.32 -1.70 35.56
N TYR A 289 14.32 -1.18 34.83
CA TYR A 289 15.74 -1.46 35.06
C TYR A 289 16.20 -2.92 34.86
N ALA A 290 15.40 -3.74 34.18
CA ALA A 290 15.78 -5.07 33.71
C ALA A 290 15.81 -5.12 32.17
N TYR A 291 16.52 -6.09 31.60
CA TYR A 291 16.55 -6.36 30.16
C TYR A 291 16.24 -7.84 29.90
N CYS A 292 15.76 -8.14 28.70
CA CYS A 292 15.52 -9.49 28.22
C CYS A 292 16.76 -9.97 27.46
N ASP A 293 17.11 -11.25 27.62
CA ASP A 293 18.26 -11.94 27.03
C ASP A 293 17.82 -13.36 26.66
#